data_AF-K1PKF9-F1
#
_entry.id   AF-K1PKF9-F1
#
_cell.length_a   1.000
_cell.length_b   1.000
_cell.length_c   1.000
_cell.angle_alpha   90.00
_cell.angle_beta   90.00
_cell.angle_gamma   90.00
#
_symmetry.space_group_name_H-M   'P 1'
#
loop_
_entity.id
_entity.type
_entity.pdbx_description
1 polymer ?
#
loop_
_entity_poly.entity_id
_entity_poly.type
_entity_poly.pdbx_seq_one_letter_code
_entity_poly.pdbx_strand_id
1 'polypeptide(L)'
;MDSKCEDSMWYNDGMYFSTYDNDNDAWESNCGLEFHGGWWYSGCHWANLNGEYGNTNYGEGIEWKAWRGHGYSMKEVKMMVRKP
;
A
#
# COMPACT_ATOMS: atom_id res chain seq x y z
N MET A 1 23.40 -11.27 2.29
CA MET A 1 22.01 -11.74 2.23
C MET A 1 21.20 -10.53 1.81
N ASP A 2 21.10 -10.31 0.50
CA ASP A 2 20.27 -9.22 -0.02
C ASP A 2 18.82 -9.70 0.12
N SER A 3 18.13 -9.26 1.16
CA SER A 3 16.70 -9.44 1.28
C SER A 3 16.06 -8.70 0.11
N LYS A 4 15.74 -9.41 -0.96
CA LYS A 4 14.88 -8.88 -2.03
C LYS A 4 13.58 -8.43 -1.35
N CYS A 5 13.19 -7.18 -1.56
CA CYS A 5 11.79 -6.80 -1.34
C CYS A 5 10.98 -7.63 -2.33
N GLU A 6 10.40 -8.72 -1.86
CA GLU A 6 9.50 -9.57 -2.64
C GLU A 6 8.29 -8.74 -3.11
N ASP A 7 7.64 -9.20 -4.18
CA ASP A 7 6.54 -8.47 -4.80
C ASP A 7 5.35 -8.35 -3.84
N SER A 8 5.05 -7.13 -3.39
CA SER A 8 3.83 -6.79 -2.65
C SER A 8 2.81 -6.04 -3.51
N MET A 9 3.15 -5.75 -4.77
CA MET A 9 2.30 -5.02 -5.72
C MET A 9 1.39 -5.94 -6.53
N TRP A 10 1.73 -7.21 -6.69
CA TRP A 10 0.89 -8.15 -7.46
C TRP A 10 -0.55 -8.22 -6.95
N TYR A 11 -0.77 -8.03 -5.64
CA TYR A 11 -2.10 -8.07 -5.03
C TYR A 11 -3.00 -6.89 -5.48
N ASN A 12 -2.39 -5.83 -6.00
CA ASN A 12 -3.07 -4.62 -6.47
C ASN A 12 -3.21 -4.58 -8.01
N ASP A 13 -2.73 -5.59 -8.73
CA ASP A 13 -2.79 -5.62 -10.20
C ASP A 13 -4.25 -5.66 -10.70
N GLY A 14 -4.55 -4.83 -11.70
CA GLY A 14 -5.90 -4.70 -12.27
C GLY A 14 -6.94 -3.97 -11.40
N MET A 15 -6.58 -3.51 -10.19
CA MET A 15 -7.51 -2.75 -9.34
C MET A 15 -7.66 -1.29 -9.79
N TYR A 16 -8.81 -0.69 -9.47
CA TYR A 16 -9.01 0.74 -9.64
C TYR A 16 -8.35 1.52 -8.50
N PHE A 17 -8.05 2.79 -8.74
CA PHE A 17 -7.47 3.66 -7.71
C PHE A 17 -8.59 4.17 -6.77
N SER A 18 -8.37 4.03 -5.47
CA SER A 18 -9.32 4.41 -4.41
C SER A 18 -8.71 5.43 -3.47
N THR A 19 -9.56 6.32 -2.94
CA THR A 19 -9.24 7.37 -1.95
C THR A 19 -10.31 7.42 -0.88
N TYR A 20 -10.09 8.18 0.20
CA TYR A 20 -11.06 8.32 1.30
C TYR A 20 -12.44 8.83 0.86
N ASP A 21 -12.52 9.57 -0.25
CA ASP A 21 -13.73 10.17 -0.81
C ASP A 21 -14.22 9.51 -2.11
N ASN A 22 -13.49 8.51 -2.63
CA ASN A 22 -13.84 7.79 -3.85
C ASN A 22 -13.47 6.32 -3.71
N ASP A 23 -14.44 5.52 -3.28
CA ASP A 23 -14.29 4.09 -3.03
C ASP A 23 -14.50 3.27 -4.31
N ASN A 24 -13.40 2.73 -4.84
CA ASN A 24 -13.40 1.83 -6.00
C ASN A 24 -12.69 0.50 -5.67
N ASP A 25 -12.54 0.18 -4.39
CA ASP A 25 -11.86 -1.04 -3.98
C ASP A 25 -12.82 -2.25 -4.05
N ALA A 26 -12.30 -3.44 -3.74
CA ALA A 26 -13.04 -4.70 -3.86
C ALA A 26 -13.54 -5.21 -2.50
N TRP A 27 -13.64 -4.33 -1.50
CA TRP A 27 -13.94 -4.68 -0.12
C TRP A 27 -15.27 -4.09 0.36
N GLU A 28 -15.73 -4.53 1.54
CA GLU A 28 -17.00 -4.03 2.12
C GLU A 28 -16.84 -2.66 2.80
N SER A 29 -15.63 -2.32 3.23
CA SER A 29 -15.26 -1.02 3.81
C SER A 29 -14.35 -0.24 2.87
N ASN A 30 -14.31 1.08 3.03
CA ASN A 30 -13.45 1.96 2.24
C ASN A 30 -11.99 1.86 2.72
N CYS A 31 -11.16 1.17 1.93
CA CYS A 31 -9.75 0.96 2.23
C CYS A 31 -8.95 2.27 2.25
N GLY A 32 -9.30 3.25 1.41
CA GLY A 32 -8.62 4.55 1.38
C GLY A 32 -8.86 5.38 2.64
N LEU A 33 -10.03 5.20 3.26
CA LEU A 33 -10.35 5.78 4.56
C LEU A 33 -9.66 5.03 5.71
N GLU A 34 -9.73 3.69 5.71
CA GLU A 34 -9.21 2.83 6.78
C GLU A 34 -7.68 2.84 6.86
N PHE A 35 -6.98 2.88 5.73
CA PHE A 35 -5.51 2.78 5.65
C PHE A 35 -4.82 4.10 5.27
N HIS A 36 -5.53 5.22 5.42
CA HIS A 36 -4.97 6.58 5.34
C HIS A 36 -4.14 6.88 4.08
N GLY A 37 -4.60 6.41 2.92
CA GLY A 37 -3.86 6.53 1.68
C GLY A 37 -4.73 6.58 0.42
N GLY A 38 -4.06 6.82 -0.70
CA GLY A 38 -4.63 6.63 -2.03
C GLY A 38 -3.85 5.56 -2.76
N TRP A 39 -4.50 4.47 -3.15
CA TRP A 39 -3.83 3.32 -3.76
C TRP A 39 -4.77 2.54 -4.68
N TRP A 40 -4.19 1.62 -5.46
CA TRP A 40 -4.95 0.62 -6.20
C TRP A 40 -5.45 -0.49 -5.26
N TYR A 41 -6.26 -0.13 -4.25
CA TYR A 41 -6.71 -1.04 -3.20
C TYR A 41 -7.55 -2.20 -3.78
N SER A 42 -7.33 -3.41 -3.24
CA SER A 42 -8.16 -4.60 -3.43
C SER A 42 -9.00 -4.81 -2.16
N GLY A 43 -8.65 -5.76 -1.29
CA GLY A 43 -9.24 -5.90 0.05
C GLY A 43 -8.19 -6.17 1.14
N CYS A 44 -7.38 -5.21 1.57
CA CYS A 44 -7.23 -3.85 1.03
C CYS A 44 -5.89 -3.68 0.30
N HIS A 45 -4.77 -4.06 0.92
CA HIS A 45 -3.46 -3.94 0.28
C HIS A 45 -2.41 -4.85 0.90
N TRP A 46 -1.35 -5.12 0.13
CA TRP A 46 -0.06 -5.62 0.63
C TRP A 46 1.06 -4.56 0.53
N ALA A 47 0.80 -3.44 -0.15
CA ALA A 47 1.67 -2.28 -0.22
C ALA A 47 0.83 -1.02 -0.02
N ASN A 48 1.31 -0.08 0.78
CA ASN A 48 0.66 1.21 1.00
C ASN A 48 1.70 2.32 0.99
N LEU A 49 2.32 2.57 -0.16
CA LEU A 49 3.41 3.56 -0.26
C LEU A 49 2.93 5.00 -0.07
N ASN A 50 1.62 5.22 -0.14
CA ASN A 50 0.94 6.50 0.08
C ASN A 50 0.23 6.56 1.45
N GLY A 51 0.53 5.63 2.37
CA GLY A 51 0.00 5.64 3.73
C GLY A 51 0.62 6.73 4.62
N GLU A 52 0.19 6.79 5.87
CA GLU A 52 0.59 7.83 6.80
C GLU A 52 2.04 7.65 7.28
N TYR A 53 2.87 8.68 7.10
CA TYR A 53 4.28 8.61 7.49
C TYR A 53 4.46 8.46 9.00
N GLY A 54 5.15 7.40 9.41
CA GLY A 54 5.47 7.14 10.80
C GLY A 54 4.36 6.43 11.59
N ASN A 55 3.21 6.17 10.97
CA ASN A 55 2.16 5.36 11.57
C ASN A 55 2.60 3.88 11.58
N THR A 56 2.48 3.22 12.72
CA THR A 56 2.84 1.81 12.93
C THR A 56 1.64 0.94 13.29
N ASN A 57 0.44 1.51 13.25
CA ASN A 57 -0.80 0.74 13.29
C ASN A 57 -0.86 -0.15 12.05
N TYR A 58 -1.59 -1.26 12.17
CA TYR A 58 -1.63 -2.29 11.15
C TYR A 58 -2.18 -1.73 9.82
N GLY A 59 -1.34 -1.63 8.78
CA GLY A 59 -1.81 -1.28 7.44
C GLY A 59 -1.82 0.22 7.14
N GLU A 60 -1.66 1.07 8.15
CA GLU A 60 -1.91 2.51 8.09
C GLU A 60 -0.67 3.30 7.65
N GLY A 61 0.52 2.69 7.71
CA GLY A 61 1.80 3.35 7.44
C GLY A 61 2.27 3.28 5.99
N ILE A 62 3.47 3.80 5.74
CA ILE A 62 4.17 3.59 4.46
C ILE A 62 4.72 2.17 4.40
N GLU A 63 3.98 1.26 3.79
CA GLU A 63 4.22 -0.18 3.98
C GLU A 63 4.57 -0.97 2.72
N TRP A 64 5.39 -2.00 2.94
CA TRP A 64 5.68 -3.06 1.98
C TRP A 64 5.68 -4.40 2.72
N LYS A 65 4.55 -5.11 2.68
CA LYS A 65 4.27 -6.27 3.53
C LYS A 65 5.36 -7.33 3.46
N ALA A 66 5.84 -7.65 2.26
CA ALA A 66 6.83 -8.71 2.09
C ALA A 66 8.22 -8.35 2.64
N TRP A 67 8.47 -7.09 3.01
CA TRP A 67 9.73 -6.68 3.62
C TRP A 67 9.66 -6.58 5.15
N ARG A 68 8.72 -5.79 5.70
CA ARG A 68 8.63 -5.50 7.14
C ARG A 68 7.24 -5.70 7.74
N GLY A 69 6.32 -6.30 6.97
CA GLY A 69 4.93 -6.48 7.38
C GLY A 69 4.14 -5.17 7.43
N HIS A 70 2.99 -5.22 8.10
CA HIS A 70 2.04 -4.11 8.23
C HIS A 70 2.24 -3.23 9.46
N GLY A 71 3.29 -3.47 10.25
CA GLY A 71 3.57 -2.73 11.49
C GLY A 71 4.75 -1.78 11.38
N TYR A 72 5.21 -1.49 10.16
CA TYR A 72 6.42 -0.72 9.91
C TYR A 72 6.22 0.30 8.79
N SER A 73 6.23 1.58 9.13
CA SER A 73 6.33 2.66 8.16
C SER A 73 7.78 2.88 7.72
N MET A 74 8.00 2.81 6.41
CA MET A 74 9.29 3.12 5.78
C MET A 74 9.65 4.59 5.94
N LYS A 75 10.96 4.87 6.03
CA LYS A 75 11.49 6.22 6.19
C LYS A 75 11.54 7.02 4.89
N GLU A 76 11.69 6.33 3.77
CA GLU A 76 11.78 6.92 2.44
C GLU A 76 11.27 5.90 1.42
N VAL A 77 10.48 6.37 0.45
CA VAL A 77 10.00 5.58 -0.67
C VAL A 77 10.08 6.41 -1.95
N LYS A 78 10.35 5.75 -3.07
CA LYS A 78 10.39 6.41 -4.38
C LYS A 78 9.89 5.46 -5.46
N MET A 79 8.78 5.83 -6.11
CA MET A 79 8.27 5.14 -7.29
C MET A 79 8.83 5.81 -8.54
N MET A 80 9.42 5.03 -9.45
CA MET A 80 10.04 5.54 -10.68
C MET A 80 9.67 4.63 -11.85
N VAL A 81 9.49 5.22 -13.02
CA VAL A 81 9.27 4.49 -14.28
C VAL A 81 10.44 4.71 -15.22
N ARG A 82 10.74 3.71 -16.04
CA ARG A 82 11.70 3.80 -17.14
C ARG A 82 11.08 3.14 -18.35
N LYS A 83 11.41 3.62 -19.55
CA LYS A 83 11.07 2.87 -20.78
C LYS A 83 11.61 1.43 -20.67
N PRO A 84 10.85 0.43 -21.13
CA PRO A 84 11.30 -0.96 -21.15
C PRO A 84 12.66 -1.10 -21.84
#